data_AF-A0A517SRM5-F1
#
_entry.id   AF-A0A517SRM5-F1
#
_cell.length_a   1.000
_cell.length_b   1.000
_cell.length_c   1.000
_cell.angle_alpha   90.00
_cell.angle_beta   90.00
_cell.angle_gamma   90.00
#
_symmetry.space_group_name_H-M   'P 1'
#
loop_
_entity.id
_entity.type
_entity.pdbx_description
1 polymer ?
#
loop_
_entity_poly.entity_id
_entity_poly.type
_entity_poly.pdbx_seq_one_letter_code
_entity_poly.pdbx_strand_id
1 'polypeptide(L)'
;MSNDLSTSAELDNVSLDPVSIENKNSDRSWLRTFMYWGIVNVCLLAFFLYGLLAPASDIKQAFLPGTTTHGHYQIELDCNACHRPVAKGKKHSAKNVMQNACIDCHGDQLKAARDTHPASKFNDPTNADRLKILDARNCLTCHQEHVPDRTLAMGLTVPTDYCWHCHQDVGDSRPSHVGMAFNSCATSGCHNYHDNRALYEKFLEDHYGEPDHHSMQILPLTSSMVKRLARYQNEEGQETDDGEARKPLSLADADAPQSLLGDEQRLTDWATTAHAQAGVNCSHCHQVGSEGQKAAIWQDAVALETCQQCHQQAANSFLKGKHGRKLASGLPAMTPAQARLPMHQSAAHQQLSCNACHQGHRFDRQYAAVDACLKCHADSHSTAYLDSPHAQLWAAEISGQGQVGSGVSCASCHLPRLADGKEVWVNHDQNSNLRPNESMAREVCLHCHSLEYSLSSLAETDSVPSCFANPPSARVESVQMARDWFVEKEQQRRRRRKGSQ
;
A
#
# COMPACT_ATOMS: atom_id res chain seq x y z
N MET A 1 -1.85 92.50 -27.34
CA MET A 1 -2.54 93.79 -27.12
C MET A 1 -3.61 93.54 -26.09
N SER A 2 -3.36 94.04 -24.88
CA SER A 2 -4.24 94.06 -23.72
C SER A 2 -5.46 94.95 -23.98
N ASN A 3 -6.58 94.60 -23.35
CA ASN A 3 -7.60 95.45 -22.71
C ASN A 3 -8.67 94.49 -22.14
N ASP A 4 -8.86 94.39 -20.82
CA ASP A 4 -9.69 95.28 -19.97
C ASP A 4 -11.19 95.16 -20.28
N LEU A 5 -12.16 95.22 -19.38
CA LEU A 5 -12.34 95.13 -17.92
C LEU A 5 -13.88 95.35 -17.75
N SER A 6 -14.48 94.84 -16.67
CA SER A 6 -15.77 95.29 -16.09
C SER A 6 -17.07 94.98 -16.90
N THR A 7 -18.27 94.82 -16.34
CA THR A 7 -18.87 95.43 -15.13
C THR A 7 -20.16 94.68 -14.72
N SER A 8 -20.46 94.69 -13.41
CA SER A 8 -21.78 94.78 -12.69
C SER A 8 -23.04 94.16 -13.33
N ALA A 9 -23.68 93.15 -12.74
CA ALA A 9 -24.52 93.17 -11.52
C ALA A 9 -25.85 93.91 -11.66
N GLU A 10 -26.95 93.15 -11.73
CA GLU A 10 -28.26 93.55 -11.21
C GLU A 10 -29.01 92.30 -10.72
N LEU A 11 -29.50 92.39 -9.49
CA LEU A 11 -30.22 91.38 -8.73
C LEU A 11 -31.71 91.68 -8.84
N ASP A 12 -32.51 90.70 -9.27
CA ASP A 12 -33.96 90.74 -9.08
C ASP A 12 -34.45 89.51 -8.30
N ASN A 13 -35.20 89.83 -7.25
CA ASN A 13 -35.84 88.96 -6.28
C ASN A 13 -36.91 88.08 -6.93
N VAL A 14 -36.85 86.76 -6.70
CA VAL A 14 -38.02 85.87 -6.91
C VAL A 14 -38.29 85.06 -5.65
N SER A 15 -39.59 85.09 -5.32
CA SER A 15 -40.32 84.56 -4.18
C SER A 15 -40.02 83.10 -3.83
N LEU A 16 -40.02 82.81 -2.53
CA LEU A 16 -39.82 81.48 -1.94
C LEU A 16 -41.13 80.67 -1.99
N ASP A 17 -41.13 79.57 -2.76
CA ASP A 17 -42.08 78.47 -2.58
C ASP A 17 -41.52 77.46 -1.56
N PRO A 18 -42.34 76.90 -0.65
CA PRO A 18 -41.89 75.90 0.31
C PRO A 18 -41.70 74.54 -0.40
N VAL A 19 -40.45 74.12 -0.54
CA VAL A 19 -40.10 72.77 -0.97
C VAL A 19 -40.63 71.77 0.06
N SER A 20 -41.58 70.94 -0.36
CA SER A 20 -41.99 69.74 0.36
C SER A 20 -40.78 68.84 0.58
N ILE A 21 -40.44 68.57 1.85
CA ILE A 21 -39.47 67.54 2.22
C ILE A 21 -40.10 66.20 1.89
N GLU A 22 -39.81 65.71 0.69
CA GLU A 22 -40.17 64.37 0.27
C GLU A 22 -39.38 63.38 1.15
N ASN A 23 -40.14 62.62 1.92
CA ASN A 23 -39.65 61.66 2.89
C ASN A 23 -38.83 60.60 2.16
N LYS A 24 -37.48 60.71 2.19
CA LYS A 24 -36.56 59.67 1.76
C LYS A 24 -36.76 58.44 2.65
N ASN A 25 -37.77 57.64 2.31
CA ASN A 25 -37.86 56.27 2.77
C ASN A 25 -36.65 55.55 2.18
N SER A 26 -35.61 55.51 3.00
CA SER A 26 -34.31 54.91 2.76
C SER A 26 -34.49 53.57 2.04
N ASP A 27 -33.89 53.47 0.88
CA ASP A 27 -33.75 52.24 0.15
C ASP A 27 -32.92 51.25 1.00
N ARG A 28 -33.60 50.46 1.85
CA ARG A 28 -32.98 49.44 2.73
C ARG A 28 -32.37 48.27 1.94
N SER A 29 -32.36 48.32 0.61
CA SER A 29 -31.76 47.33 -0.29
C SER A 29 -30.26 47.16 -0.04
N TRP A 30 -29.52 48.24 0.27
CA TRP A 30 -28.09 48.17 0.54
C TRP A 30 -27.76 47.41 1.84
N LEU A 31 -28.57 47.60 2.90
CA LEU A 31 -28.47 46.86 4.17
C LEU A 31 -28.75 45.38 3.97
N ARG A 32 -29.76 45.03 3.17
CA ARG A 32 -30.07 43.63 2.81
C ARG A 32 -28.93 42.99 2.02
N THR A 33 -28.34 43.73 1.08
CA THR A 33 -27.20 43.27 0.28
C THR A 33 -25.96 43.06 1.16
N PHE A 34 -25.67 43.99 2.08
CA PHE A 34 -24.56 43.87 3.01
C PHE A 34 -24.76 42.73 4.02
N MET A 35 -25.98 42.54 4.53
CA MET A 35 -26.32 41.39 5.37
C MET A 35 -26.17 40.07 4.62
N TYR A 36 -26.64 39.99 3.37
CA TYR A 36 -26.46 38.81 2.52
C TYR A 36 -24.96 38.51 2.30
N TRP A 37 -24.17 39.52 1.95
CA TRP A 37 -22.73 39.37 1.77
C TRP A 37 -22.02 38.95 3.07
N GLY A 38 -22.41 39.53 4.22
CA GLY A 38 -21.93 39.13 5.53
C GLY A 38 -22.26 37.67 5.87
N ILE A 39 -23.50 37.23 5.60
CA ILE A 39 -23.93 35.84 5.80
C ILE A 39 -23.10 34.91 4.92
N VAL A 40 -22.92 35.21 3.63
CA VAL A 40 -22.11 34.40 2.71
C VAL A 40 -20.67 34.26 3.22
N ASN A 41 -20.04 35.35 3.68
CA ASN A 41 -18.67 35.29 4.22
C ASN A 41 -18.59 34.49 5.53
N VAL A 42 -19.58 34.62 6.42
CA VAL A 42 -19.65 33.80 7.64
C VAL A 42 -19.84 32.33 7.30
N CYS A 43 -20.70 32.01 6.33
CA CYS A 43 -20.90 30.64 5.85
C CYS A 43 -19.62 30.06 5.21
N LEU A 44 -18.91 30.84 4.39
CA LEU A 44 -17.62 30.44 3.81
C LEU A 44 -16.57 30.22 4.89
N LEU A 45 -16.44 31.14 5.85
CA LEU A 45 -15.51 31.01 6.97
C LEU A 45 -15.85 29.78 7.82
N ALA A 46 -17.13 29.57 8.14
CA ALA A 46 -17.59 28.40 8.89
C ALA A 46 -17.30 27.10 8.12
N PHE A 47 -17.49 27.07 6.81
CA PHE A 47 -17.16 25.93 5.95
C PHE A 47 -15.67 25.60 5.98
N PHE A 48 -14.79 26.58 5.76
CA PHE A 48 -13.34 26.35 5.81
C PHE A 48 -12.84 26.01 7.22
N LEU A 49 -13.37 26.66 8.26
CA LEU A 49 -13.03 26.34 9.65
C LEU A 49 -13.48 24.92 10.02
N TYR A 50 -14.68 24.53 9.57
CA TYR A 50 -15.16 23.15 9.71
C TYR A 50 -14.23 22.18 9.00
N GLY A 51 -13.83 22.42 7.74
CA GLY A 51 -12.91 21.53 7.02
C GLY A 51 -11.55 21.34 7.71
N LEU A 52 -11.02 22.39 8.34
CA LEU A 52 -9.79 22.32 9.12
C LEU A 52 -9.96 21.45 10.38
N LEU A 53 -11.05 21.64 11.13
CA LEU A 53 -11.29 20.99 12.43
C LEU A 53 -12.00 19.63 12.33
N ALA A 54 -12.66 19.36 11.21
CA ALA A 54 -13.42 18.13 11.01
C ALA A 54 -12.50 16.90 11.08
N PRO A 55 -13.06 15.74 11.47
CA PRO A 55 -12.43 14.44 11.23
C PRO A 55 -12.19 14.19 9.74
N ALA A 56 -11.63 13.02 9.43
CA ALA A 56 -11.35 12.63 8.06
C ALA A 56 -12.59 12.79 7.15
N SER A 57 -12.48 13.58 6.08
CA SER A 57 -13.63 13.98 5.25
C SER A 57 -13.22 14.62 3.92
N ASP A 58 -14.10 14.56 2.92
CA ASP A 58 -13.83 15.05 1.55
C ASP A 58 -13.55 16.56 1.49
N ILE A 59 -14.11 17.36 2.41
CA ILE A 59 -13.86 18.80 2.47
C ILE A 59 -12.38 19.15 2.66
N LYS A 60 -11.59 18.23 3.24
CA LYS A 60 -10.15 18.43 3.43
C LYS A 60 -9.35 18.46 2.13
N GLN A 61 -9.89 17.93 1.03
CA GLN A 61 -9.24 18.01 -0.28
C GLN A 61 -8.96 19.45 -0.71
N ALA A 62 -9.82 20.40 -0.36
CA ALA A 62 -9.65 21.81 -0.68
C ALA A 62 -8.41 22.46 -0.01
N PHE A 63 -7.81 21.78 0.98
CA PHE A 63 -6.64 22.25 1.72
C PHE A 63 -5.34 21.54 1.33
N LEU A 64 -5.38 20.58 0.39
CA LEU A 64 -4.18 19.89 -0.07
C LEU A 64 -3.28 20.87 -0.85
N PRO A 65 -2.03 21.10 -0.42
CA PRO A 65 -1.10 21.99 -1.14
C PRO A 65 -0.71 21.47 -2.53
N GLY A 66 -0.83 20.16 -2.72
CA GLY A 66 -0.50 19.44 -3.94
C GLY A 66 -0.99 18.01 -3.85
N THR A 67 -0.96 17.30 -4.98
CA THR A 67 -1.34 15.89 -5.03
C THR A 67 -0.45 15.07 -4.14
N THR A 68 -1.06 14.18 -3.35
CA THR A 68 -0.30 13.25 -2.54
C THR A 68 0.36 12.14 -3.37
N THR A 69 1.36 11.47 -2.81
CA THR A 69 1.99 10.29 -3.40
C THR A 69 0.99 9.15 -3.59
N HIS A 70 1.31 8.25 -4.52
CA HIS A 70 0.53 7.04 -4.78
C HIS A 70 0.42 6.09 -3.57
N GLY A 71 1.26 6.27 -2.55
CA GLY A 71 1.21 5.52 -1.29
C GLY A 71 0.22 6.08 -0.27
N HIS A 72 -0.03 7.39 -0.29
CA HIS A 72 -0.75 8.07 0.78
C HIS A 72 -2.09 8.70 0.36
N TYR A 73 -2.41 8.76 -0.94
CA TYR A 73 -3.65 9.39 -1.38
C TYR A 73 -4.94 8.78 -0.78
N GLN A 74 -4.89 7.53 -0.36
CA GLN A 74 -6.04 6.87 0.26
C GLN A 74 -6.38 7.47 1.64
N ILE A 75 -5.40 8.06 2.31
CA ILE A 75 -5.50 8.68 3.64
C ILE A 75 -5.38 10.21 3.57
N GLU A 76 -5.31 10.82 2.39
CA GLU A 76 -5.15 12.28 2.24
C GLU A 76 -6.32 13.09 2.80
N LEU A 77 -7.47 12.43 2.96
CA LEU A 77 -8.66 12.97 3.61
C LEU A 77 -8.54 13.01 5.13
N ASP A 78 -7.51 12.43 5.74
CA ASP A 78 -7.20 12.54 7.15
C ASP A 78 -5.86 13.26 7.36
N CYS A 79 -5.85 14.59 7.25
CA CYS A 79 -4.61 15.36 7.45
C CYS A 79 -3.93 15.07 8.80
N ASN A 80 -4.70 14.68 9.83
CA ASN A 80 -4.15 14.36 11.15
C ASN A 80 -3.34 13.06 11.15
N ALA A 81 -3.55 12.17 10.18
CA ALA A 81 -2.75 10.96 10.02
C ALA A 81 -1.25 11.26 9.85
N CYS A 82 -0.90 12.44 9.32
CA CYS A 82 0.48 12.88 9.12
C CYS A 82 0.85 14.09 9.99
N HIS A 83 -0.08 15.04 10.18
CA HIS A 83 0.23 16.35 10.77
C HIS A 83 -0.07 16.47 12.28
N ARG A 84 -0.58 15.43 12.93
CA ARG A 84 -0.88 15.45 14.38
C ARG A 84 -0.20 14.26 15.08
N PRO A 85 0.35 14.44 16.29
CA PRO A 85 0.83 13.30 17.06
C PRO A 85 -0.39 12.55 17.58
N VAL A 86 -0.88 11.58 16.80
CA VAL A 86 -1.96 10.70 17.25
C VAL A 86 -1.39 9.32 17.47
N ALA A 87 -0.98 9.04 18.71
CA ALA A 87 -1.28 7.74 19.34
C ALA A 87 -1.00 7.73 20.85
N LYS A 88 -2.07 7.42 21.60
CA LYS A 88 -2.12 6.50 22.74
C LYS A 88 -0.80 6.34 23.53
N GLY A 89 -0.65 7.12 24.61
CA GLY A 89 0.23 6.78 25.72
C GLY A 89 1.74 6.81 25.47
N LYS A 90 2.23 7.19 24.28
CA LYS A 90 3.66 7.38 24.02
C LYS A 90 4.02 8.88 23.99
N LYS A 91 5.07 9.25 24.73
CA LYS A 91 5.57 10.63 24.79
C LYS A 91 6.27 10.97 23.46
N HIS A 92 5.60 11.70 22.58
CA HIS A 92 6.22 12.21 21.36
C HIS A 92 6.79 13.62 21.58
N SER A 93 7.93 13.91 20.95
CA SER A 93 8.52 15.26 20.96
C SER A 93 7.68 16.20 20.12
N ALA A 94 7.20 17.30 20.71
CA ALA A 94 6.47 18.36 20.00
C ALA A 94 7.25 18.98 18.83
N LYS A 95 8.59 18.78 18.76
CA LYS A 95 9.45 19.29 17.70
C LYS A 95 9.42 18.47 16.40
N ASN A 96 8.96 17.22 16.42
CA ASN A 96 9.05 16.29 15.29
C ASN A 96 7.75 15.47 15.09
N VAL A 97 6.60 16.16 15.03
CA VAL A 97 5.28 15.53 14.91
C VAL A 97 5.19 14.57 13.72
N MET A 98 5.55 15.03 12.52
CA MET A 98 5.44 14.26 11.28
C MET A 98 6.38 13.05 11.25
N GLN A 99 7.61 13.16 11.76
CA GLN A 99 8.54 12.02 11.86
C GLN A 99 7.93 10.86 12.65
N ASN A 100 7.25 11.17 13.76
CA ASN A 100 6.62 10.14 14.58
C ASN A 100 5.44 9.49 13.84
N ALA A 101 4.61 10.28 13.16
CA ALA A 101 3.53 9.75 12.34
C ALA A 101 4.03 8.77 11.27
N CYS A 102 5.16 9.09 10.60
CA CYS A 102 5.81 8.17 9.67
C CYS A 102 6.23 6.87 10.37
N ILE A 103 6.90 6.94 11.52
CA ILE A 103 7.39 5.78 12.27
C ILE A 103 6.25 4.93 12.82
N ASP A 104 5.12 5.53 13.22
CA ASP A 104 3.99 4.79 13.76
C ASP A 104 3.36 3.85 12.72
N CYS A 105 3.44 4.19 11.43
CA CYS A 105 3.02 3.30 10.33
C CYS A 105 4.16 2.43 9.78
N HIS A 106 5.34 3.00 9.56
CA HIS A 106 6.44 2.34 8.81
C HIS A 106 7.50 1.70 9.71
N GLY A 107 7.51 1.98 11.01
CA GLY A 107 8.55 1.51 11.93
C GLY A 107 8.65 -0.02 12.00
N ASP A 108 7.53 -0.72 11.94
CA ASP A 108 7.53 -2.19 11.92
C ASP A 108 7.94 -2.76 10.55
N GLN A 109 7.65 -2.04 9.45
CA GLN A 109 8.15 -2.39 8.12
C GLN A 109 9.67 -2.25 8.05
N LEU A 110 10.23 -1.16 8.60
CA LEU A 110 11.68 -0.96 8.70
C LEU A 110 12.37 -2.06 9.51
N LYS A 111 11.77 -2.48 10.63
CA LYS A 111 12.29 -3.60 11.42
C LYS A 111 12.24 -4.91 10.63
N ALA A 112 11.13 -5.21 9.97
CA ALA A 112 10.96 -6.43 9.17
C ALA A 112 11.95 -6.49 8.00
N ALA A 113 12.21 -5.35 7.36
CA ALA A 113 13.20 -5.20 6.29
C ALA A 113 14.65 -5.30 6.78
N ARG A 114 14.89 -5.30 8.10
CA ARG A 114 16.23 -5.16 8.70
C ARG A 114 16.94 -3.93 8.16
N ASP A 115 16.27 -2.78 8.32
CA ASP A 115 16.70 -1.48 7.81
C ASP A 115 18.23 -1.35 7.82
N THR A 116 18.80 -1.21 6.62
CA THR A 116 20.25 -1.08 6.46
C THR A 116 20.77 0.31 6.79
N HIS A 117 19.91 1.32 6.88
CA HIS A 117 20.26 2.68 7.27
C HIS A 117 19.35 3.20 8.40
N PRO A 118 19.32 2.51 9.56
CA PRO A 118 18.51 2.96 10.68
C PRO A 118 19.15 4.21 11.29
N ALA A 119 18.33 5.07 11.88
CA ALA A 119 18.79 6.29 12.55
C ALA A 119 19.95 6.04 13.54
N SER A 120 19.98 4.86 14.18
CA SER A 120 21.04 4.47 15.12
C SER A 120 22.45 4.40 14.49
N LYS A 121 22.59 4.12 13.19
CA LYS A 121 23.90 4.13 12.50
C LYS A 121 24.51 5.52 12.40
N PHE A 122 23.68 6.55 12.50
CA PHE A 122 24.09 7.94 12.36
C PHE A 122 24.25 8.65 13.71
N ASN A 123 24.02 7.95 14.83
CA ASN A 123 24.18 8.53 16.16
C ASN A 123 25.65 8.68 16.59
N ASP A 124 26.59 8.08 15.85
CA ASP A 124 28.02 8.29 16.06
C ASP A 124 28.40 9.75 15.77
N PRO A 125 29.04 10.48 16.71
CA PRO A 125 29.47 11.87 16.51
C PRO A 125 30.36 12.10 15.28
N THR A 126 31.06 11.08 14.78
CA THR A 126 31.86 11.17 13.55
C THR A 126 31.02 11.46 12.30
N ASN A 127 29.71 11.19 12.34
CA ASN A 127 28.80 11.54 11.25
C ASN A 127 28.31 12.99 11.31
N ALA A 128 28.69 13.79 12.31
CA ALA A 128 28.15 15.13 12.51
C ALA A 128 28.30 16.04 11.27
N ASP A 129 29.43 15.99 10.58
CA ASP A 129 29.64 16.81 9.38
C ASP A 129 28.84 16.30 8.17
N ARG A 130 28.69 14.98 8.01
CA ARG A 130 27.81 14.41 6.96
C ARG A 130 26.34 14.77 7.19
N LEU A 131 25.88 14.73 8.44
CA LEU A 131 24.51 15.05 8.81
C LEU A 131 24.15 16.54 8.65
N LYS A 132 25.15 17.43 8.53
CA LYS A 132 24.91 18.83 8.12
C LYS A 132 24.54 18.96 6.64
N ILE A 133 24.98 18.02 5.81
CA ILE A 133 24.68 17.97 4.37
C ILE A 133 23.31 17.29 4.16
N LEU A 134 23.13 16.11 4.75
CA LEU A 134 21.93 15.31 4.63
C LEU A 134 21.61 14.62 5.97
N ASP A 135 20.57 15.08 6.68
CA ASP A 135 20.15 14.43 7.93
C ASP A 135 19.35 13.15 7.65
N ALA A 136 20.07 12.06 7.42
CA ALA A 136 19.55 10.71 7.16
C ALA A 136 18.75 10.08 8.32
N ARG A 137 18.65 10.75 9.48
CA ARG A 137 17.88 10.26 10.64
C ARG A 137 16.40 10.66 10.59
N ASN A 138 16.05 11.62 9.73
CA ASN A 138 14.70 12.16 9.59
C ASN A 138 14.12 11.75 8.24
N CYS A 139 12.95 11.10 8.25
CA CYS A 139 12.26 10.65 7.05
C CYS A 139 11.98 11.82 6.11
N LEU A 140 11.65 13.01 6.66
CA LEU A 140 11.30 14.20 5.86
C LEU A 140 12.46 14.83 5.10
N THR A 141 13.70 14.45 5.43
CA THR A 141 14.89 14.88 4.69
C THR A 141 14.83 14.34 3.26
N CYS A 142 14.38 13.09 3.10
CA CYS A 142 14.35 12.40 1.82
C CYS A 142 12.92 12.23 1.29
N HIS A 143 11.95 12.01 2.16
CA HIS A 143 10.55 11.77 1.80
C HIS A 143 9.69 12.99 2.09
N GLN A 144 9.19 13.61 1.04
CA GLN A 144 8.29 14.76 1.16
C GLN A 144 6.95 14.43 0.53
N GLU A 145 5.87 14.96 1.10
CA GLU A 145 4.51 14.78 0.61
C GLU A 145 4.02 16.12 0.02
N HIS A 146 3.04 16.09 -0.88
CA HIS A 146 2.51 17.28 -1.56
C HIS A 146 3.50 18.01 -2.48
N VAL A 147 4.54 17.32 -2.97
CA VAL A 147 5.55 17.87 -3.89
C VAL A 147 5.52 17.14 -5.23
N PRO A 148 4.47 17.32 -6.06
CA PRO A 148 4.30 16.57 -7.30
C PRO A 148 5.50 16.68 -8.24
N ASP A 149 6.11 17.86 -8.35
CA ASP A 149 7.26 18.12 -9.23
C ASP A 149 8.53 17.34 -8.82
N ARG A 150 8.58 16.82 -7.59
CA ARG A 150 9.67 15.98 -7.06
C ARG A 150 9.26 14.54 -6.85
N THR A 151 7.99 14.20 -7.10
CA THR A 151 7.47 12.85 -6.91
C THR A 151 7.80 12.04 -8.16
N LEU A 152 8.78 11.16 -8.05
CA LEU A 152 9.16 10.26 -9.12
C LEU A 152 8.10 9.18 -9.35
N ALA A 153 8.31 8.40 -10.41
CA ALA A 153 7.55 7.19 -10.67
C ALA A 153 7.47 6.35 -9.39
N MET A 154 6.34 5.67 -9.21
CA MET A 154 6.08 4.92 -8.00
C MET A 154 6.03 5.77 -6.71
N GLY A 155 5.79 7.09 -6.78
CA GLY A 155 5.54 7.90 -5.59
C GLY A 155 6.76 8.09 -4.68
N LEU A 156 7.96 7.87 -5.21
CA LEU A 156 9.22 8.09 -4.52
C LEU A 156 9.54 9.59 -4.56
N THR A 157 9.64 10.23 -3.40
CA THR A 157 9.87 11.69 -3.31
C THR A 157 11.32 12.06 -2.97
N VAL A 158 12.24 11.13 -3.24
CA VAL A 158 13.65 11.22 -2.87
C VAL A 158 14.45 11.82 -4.04
N PRO A 159 15.36 12.79 -3.78
CA PRO A 159 16.31 13.28 -4.79
C PRO A 159 17.16 12.14 -5.36
N THR A 160 17.53 12.16 -6.63
CA THR A 160 18.27 11.05 -7.26
C THR A 160 19.74 10.92 -6.83
N ASP A 161 20.29 11.94 -6.18
CA ASP A 161 21.69 12.07 -5.76
C ASP A 161 21.91 11.85 -4.25
N TYR A 162 20.88 11.48 -3.49
CA TYR A 162 20.98 11.36 -2.04
C TYR A 162 22.07 10.38 -1.56
N CYS A 163 22.31 9.28 -2.29
CA CYS A 163 23.39 8.34 -2.00
C CYS A 163 24.77 8.99 -2.18
N TRP A 164 24.92 9.82 -3.21
CA TRP A 164 26.18 10.45 -3.59
C TRP A 164 26.73 11.37 -2.50
N HIS A 165 25.86 12.09 -1.76
CA HIS A 165 26.26 12.96 -0.66
C HIS A 165 27.08 12.27 0.45
N CYS A 166 26.96 10.95 0.57
CA CYS A 166 27.73 10.14 1.54
C CYS A 166 28.69 9.14 0.87
N HIS A 167 28.39 8.70 -0.35
CA HIS A 167 29.10 7.62 -1.06
C HIS A 167 29.88 8.09 -2.31
N GLN A 168 30.15 9.39 -2.45
CA GLN A 168 30.93 9.95 -3.57
C GLN A 168 32.27 9.24 -3.84
N ASP A 169 32.95 8.78 -2.79
CA ASP A 169 34.28 8.16 -2.89
C ASP A 169 34.22 6.62 -2.93
N VAL A 170 33.04 6.04 -3.23
CA VAL A 170 32.87 4.58 -3.21
C VAL A 170 33.83 3.86 -4.16
N GLY A 171 34.15 4.48 -5.31
CA GLY A 171 35.09 3.96 -6.30
C GLY A 171 36.50 3.71 -5.75
N ASP A 172 36.93 4.45 -4.73
CA ASP A 172 38.25 4.29 -4.11
C ASP A 172 38.37 2.94 -3.38
N SER A 173 37.25 2.46 -2.83
CA SER A 173 37.19 1.24 -2.03
C SER A 173 36.53 0.06 -2.75
N ARG A 174 35.86 0.32 -3.88
CA ARG A 174 35.14 -0.63 -4.71
C ARG A 174 35.45 -0.35 -6.18
N PRO A 175 36.47 -1.02 -6.76
CA PRO A 175 36.83 -0.82 -8.17
C PRO A 175 35.69 -1.05 -9.15
N SER A 176 34.74 -1.94 -8.83
CA SER A 176 33.54 -2.17 -9.65
C SER A 176 32.62 -0.97 -9.76
N HIS A 177 32.72 0.02 -8.86
CA HIS A 177 31.87 1.21 -8.86
C HIS A 177 32.50 2.40 -9.60
N VAL A 178 33.73 2.26 -10.11
CA VAL A 178 34.42 3.34 -10.82
C VAL A 178 33.69 3.63 -12.13
N GLY A 179 33.36 4.91 -12.35
CA GLY A 179 32.69 5.37 -13.58
C GLY A 179 31.16 5.17 -13.60
N MET A 180 30.56 4.62 -12.53
CA MET A 180 29.11 4.57 -12.40
C MET A 180 28.52 5.98 -12.23
N ALA A 181 27.34 6.20 -12.80
CA ALA A 181 26.62 7.46 -12.65
C ALA A 181 26.14 7.65 -11.20
N PHE A 182 26.14 8.89 -10.70
CA PHE A 182 25.74 9.19 -9.33
C PHE A 182 24.29 8.80 -8.99
N ASN A 183 23.44 8.62 -10.01
CA ASN A 183 22.02 8.28 -9.88
C ASN A 183 21.69 6.81 -10.20
N SER A 184 22.68 5.95 -10.45
CA SER A 184 22.44 4.52 -10.77
C SER A 184 22.42 3.60 -9.55
N CYS A 185 22.66 4.14 -8.35
CA CYS A 185 22.76 3.33 -7.13
C CYS A 185 21.46 2.59 -6.77
N ALA A 186 20.31 3.22 -7.03
CA ALA A 186 18.98 2.70 -6.71
C ALA A 186 18.28 2.02 -7.91
N THR A 187 19.03 1.72 -8.98
CA THR A 187 18.55 0.87 -10.07
C THR A 187 18.37 -0.56 -9.58
N SER A 188 17.37 -1.27 -10.12
CA SER A 188 17.08 -2.60 -9.62
C SER A 188 18.23 -3.57 -9.78
N GLY A 189 18.46 -4.33 -8.71
CA GLY A 189 19.63 -5.20 -8.59
C GLY A 189 20.86 -4.54 -7.97
N CYS A 190 20.89 -3.22 -7.76
CA CYS A 190 22.03 -2.54 -7.11
C CYS A 190 21.85 -2.45 -5.58
N HIS A 191 21.51 -1.28 -5.05
CA HIS A 191 21.37 -1.06 -3.61
C HIS A 191 20.13 -0.24 -3.28
N ASN A 192 19.46 -0.62 -2.19
CA ASN A 192 18.37 0.14 -1.60
C ASN A 192 18.85 0.91 -0.36
N TYR A 193 18.11 1.93 0.06
CA TYR A 193 18.40 2.59 1.34
C TYR A 193 17.96 1.73 2.53
N HIS A 194 16.72 1.23 2.53
CA HIS A 194 16.19 0.49 3.68
C HIS A 194 16.32 -1.04 3.55
N ASP A 195 15.83 -1.63 2.45
CA ASP A 195 15.74 -3.09 2.29
C ASP A 195 16.76 -3.62 1.26
N ASN A 196 17.91 -4.09 1.74
CA ASN A 196 18.91 -4.80 0.93
C ASN A 196 18.88 -6.31 1.15
N ARG A 197 17.77 -6.89 1.63
CA ARG A 197 17.71 -8.34 1.94
C ARG A 197 17.95 -9.22 0.71
N ALA A 198 17.72 -8.71 -0.49
CA ALA A 198 18.02 -9.37 -1.77
C ALA A 198 19.33 -8.89 -2.42
N LEU A 199 20.03 -7.93 -1.81
CA LEU A 199 21.08 -7.13 -2.46
C LEU A 199 22.39 -7.03 -1.67
N TYR A 200 22.47 -7.60 -0.46
CA TYR A 200 23.72 -7.58 0.29
C TYR A 200 24.76 -8.51 -0.36
N GLU A 201 26.03 -8.11 -0.37
CA GLU A 201 27.12 -8.75 -1.12
C GLU A 201 27.13 -10.28 -1.00
N LYS A 202 27.01 -10.82 0.22
CA LYS A 202 27.03 -12.27 0.46
C LYS A 202 25.81 -13.00 -0.11
N PHE A 203 24.63 -12.39 -0.11
CA PHE A 203 23.44 -12.98 -0.74
C PHE A 203 23.64 -13.09 -2.25
N LEU A 204 24.08 -12.00 -2.88
CA LEU A 204 24.36 -11.98 -4.30
C LEU A 204 25.35 -13.08 -4.69
N GLU A 205 26.43 -13.24 -3.92
CA GLU A 205 27.41 -14.30 -4.15
C GLU A 205 26.87 -15.71 -3.90
N ASP A 206 26.04 -15.91 -2.88
CA ASP A 206 25.42 -17.22 -2.61
C ASP A 206 24.52 -17.70 -3.74
N HIS A 207 24.01 -16.77 -4.54
CA HIS A 207 23.15 -17.03 -5.70
C HIS A 207 23.91 -16.96 -7.04
N TYR A 208 25.24 -16.87 -7.02
CA TYR A 208 26.04 -16.86 -8.26
C TYR A 208 25.98 -18.22 -8.99
N GLY A 209 25.70 -18.19 -10.29
CA GLY A 209 25.73 -19.37 -11.16
C GLY A 209 24.50 -20.29 -11.06
N GLU A 210 23.44 -19.83 -10.39
CA GLU A 210 22.15 -20.54 -10.39
C GLU A 210 21.52 -20.52 -11.80
N PRO A 211 20.85 -21.62 -12.21
CA PRO A 211 20.12 -21.63 -13.47
C PRO A 211 18.92 -20.68 -13.40
N ASP A 212 18.62 -20.01 -14.51
CA ASP A 212 17.49 -19.07 -14.64
C ASP A 212 16.16 -19.63 -14.13
N HIS A 213 15.98 -20.94 -14.30
CA HIS A 213 14.83 -21.69 -13.84
C HIS A 213 15.31 -22.81 -12.93
N HIS A 214 14.79 -22.86 -11.72
CA HIS A 214 15.08 -23.94 -10.79
C HIS A 214 14.46 -25.25 -11.28
N SER A 215 15.03 -26.38 -10.83
CA SER A 215 14.47 -27.71 -11.12
C SER A 215 13.14 -27.95 -10.41
N MET A 216 12.94 -27.31 -9.25
CA MET A 216 11.70 -27.27 -8.49
C MET A 216 11.16 -25.84 -8.50
N GLN A 217 10.00 -25.66 -9.12
CA GLN A 217 9.34 -24.35 -9.31
C GLN A 217 8.00 -24.38 -8.59
N ILE A 218 8.06 -24.37 -7.26
CA ILE A 218 6.88 -24.54 -6.41
C ILE A 218 6.90 -23.45 -5.35
N LEU A 219 5.81 -22.70 -5.28
CA LEU A 219 5.58 -21.74 -4.21
C LEU A 219 5.31 -22.46 -2.88
N PRO A 220 5.79 -21.93 -1.74
CA PRO A 220 5.55 -22.51 -0.43
C PRO A 220 4.07 -22.81 -0.20
N LEU A 221 3.71 -24.01 0.23
CA LEU A 221 2.32 -24.33 0.53
C LEU A 221 1.93 -23.72 1.87
N THR A 222 0.74 -23.15 1.98
CA THR A 222 0.27 -22.62 3.27
C THR A 222 0.10 -23.75 4.28
N SER A 223 0.30 -23.47 5.57
CA SER A 223 0.12 -24.48 6.62
C SER A 223 -1.29 -25.07 6.62
N SER A 224 -2.30 -24.26 6.28
CA SER A 224 -3.68 -24.73 6.10
C SER A 224 -3.85 -25.70 4.91
N MET A 225 -3.11 -25.50 3.82
CA MET A 225 -3.08 -26.43 2.68
C MET A 225 -2.32 -27.71 3.04
N VAL A 226 -1.16 -27.61 3.69
CA VAL A 226 -0.39 -28.77 4.13
C VAL A 226 -1.22 -29.66 5.07
N LYS A 227 -1.86 -29.07 6.09
CA LYS A 227 -2.77 -29.79 7.00
C LYS A 227 -3.94 -30.45 6.25
N ARG A 228 -4.48 -29.79 5.22
CA ARG A 228 -5.55 -30.34 4.39
C ARG A 228 -5.07 -31.53 3.56
N LEU A 229 -3.91 -31.41 2.89
CA LEU A 229 -3.33 -32.49 2.08
C LEU A 229 -2.98 -33.71 2.92
N ALA A 230 -2.41 -33.50 4.11
CA ALA A 230 -2.12 -34.59 5.04
C ALA A 230 -3.40 -35.35 5.46
N ARG A 231 -4.51 -34.63 5.68
CA ARG A 231 -5.82 -35.24 5.98
C ARG A 231 -6.43 -36.02 4.82
N TYR A 232 -6.13 -35.66 3.57
CA TYR A 232 -6.58 -36.44 2.40
C TYR A 232 -5.75 -37.71 2.20
N GLN A 233 -4.48 -37.71 2.60
CA GLN A 233 -3.58 -38.86 2.47
C GLN A 233 -3.73 -39.87 3.60
N ASN A 234 -4.16 -39.40 4.78
CA ASN A 234 -4.45 -40.23 5.92
C ASN A 234 -5.98 -40.39 5.99
N GLU A 235 -6.55 -41.47 5.44
CA GLU A 235 -7.99 -41.81 5.54
C GLU A 235 -8.49 -42.02 7.00
N GLU A 236 -7.64 -41.81 8.00
CA GLU A 236 -7.97 -41.96 9.42
C GLU A 236 -8.00 -40.61 10.11
N GLY A 237 -9.20 -40.25 10.58
CA GLY A 237 -9.44 -39.06 11.38
C GLY A 237 -8.45 -38.98 12.55
N GLN A 238 -7.60 -37.96 12.52
CA GLN A 238 -6.77 -37.59 13.66
C GLN A 238 -7.23 -36.25 14.23
N GLU A 239 -7.40 -36.28 15.56
CA GLU A 239 -7.78 -35.18 16.44
C GLU A 239 -6.88 -33.96 16.22
N THR A 240 -7.49 -32.78 16.21
CA THR A 240 -6.77 -31.52 16.26
C THR A 240 -6.48 -31.15 17.73
N ASP A 241 -5.32 -30.53 17.95
CA ASP A 241 -4.69 -30.19 19.24
C ASP A 241 -5.44 -29.08 20.04
N ASP A 242 -6.69 -28.80 19.68
CA ASP A 242 -7.51 -27.71 20.15
C ASP A 242 -8.91 -28.17 20.60
N GLY A 243 -8.97 -29.18 21.46
CA GLY A 243 -9.96 -29.35 22.55
C GLY A 243 -11.45 -29.56 22.21
N GLU A 244 -11.94 -29.18 21.04
CA GLU A 244 -13.30 -29.43 20.57
C GLU A 244 -13.29 -29.60 19.06
N ALA A 245 -13.33 -30.85 18.59
CA ALA A 245 -13.56 -31.14 17.18
C ALA A 245 -14.96 -30.62 16.81
N ARG A 246 -15.01 -29.42 16.22
CA ARG A 246 -16.28 -28.84 15.74
C ARG A 246 -16.83 -29.73 14.64
N LYS A 247 -18.07 -30.22 14.83
CA LYS A 247 -18.76 -31.09 13.88
C LYS A 247 -18.95 -30.35 12.54
N PRO A 248 -18.55 -30.94 11.40
CA PRO A 248 -18.89 -30.40 10.08
C PRO A 248 -20.40 -30.22 9.93
N LEU A 249 -20.80 -29.07 9.38
CA LEU A 249 -22.21 -28.72 9.16
C LEU A 249 -22.65 -29.07 7.73
N SER A 250 -23.92 -29.40 7.60
CA SER A 250 -24.62 -29.67 6.34
C SER A 250 -25.71 -28.62 6.09
N LEU A 251 -26.35 -28.69 4.93
CA LEU A 251 -27.51 -27.83 4.59
C LEU A 251 -28.60 -27.85 5.67
N ALA A 252 -28.84 -29.01 6.30
CA ALA A 252 -29.86 -29.16 7.33
C ALA A 252 -29.52 -28.45 8.64
N ASP A 253 -28.24 -28.12 8.85
CA ASP A 253 -27.76 -27.46 10.07
C ASP A 253 -27.79 -25.93 9.95
N ALA A 254 -28.11 -25.35 8.79
CA ALA A 254 -28.11 -23.90 8.59
C ALA A 254 -29.06 -23.17 9.57
N ASP A 255 -28.53 -22.19 10.31
CA ASP A 255 -29.24 -21.50 11.40
C ASP A 255 -29.67 -20.06 11.08
N ALA A 256 -29.62 -19.67 9.80
CA ALA A 256 -30.16 -18.38 9.36
C ALA A 256 -31.67 -18.28 9.61
N PRO A 257 -32.22 -17.07 9.84
CA PRO A 257 -33.66 -16.84 9.96
C PRO A 257 -34.44 -17.50 8.81
N GLN A 258 -35.59 -18.10 9.12
CA GLN A 258 -36.41 -18.85 8.15
C GLN A 258 -36.73 -18.03 6.88
N SER A 259 -36.88 -16.72 7.00
CA SER A 259 -37.12 -15.80 5.88
C SER A 259 -35.94 -15.68 4.90
N LEU A 260 -34.73 -16.08 5.30
CA LEU A 260 -33.48 -15.99 4.54
C LEU A 260 -33.00 -17.35 4.01
N LEU A 261 -33.62 -18.45 4.43
CA LEU A 261 -33.31 -19.81 3.99
C LEU A 261 -33.85 -20.15 2.58
N GLY A 262 -34.53 -19.21 1.91
CA GLY A 262 -35.12 -19.43 0.58
C GLY A 262 -34.14 -19.40 -0.60
N ASP A 263 -32.86 -19.07 -0.38
CA ASP A 263 -31.82 -19.04 -1.42
C ASP A 263 -31.01 -20.35 -1.39
N GLU A 264 -31.48 -21.34 -2.14
CA GLU A 264 -30.87 -22.68 -2.20
C GLU A 264 -29.40 -22.65 -2.66
N GLN A 265 -29.07 -21.75 -3.59
CA GLN A 265 -27.70 -21.64 -4.09
C GLN A 265 -26.77 -21.12 -2.99
N ARG A 266 -27.18 -20.09 -2.24
CA ARG A 266 -26.38 -19.53 -1.14
C ARG A 266 -26.14 -20.56 -0.03
N LEU A 267 -27.15 -21.36 0.30
CA LEU A 267 -27.03 -22.43 1.28
C LEU A 267 -26.08 -23.53 0.78
N THR A 268 -26.18 -23.90 -0.49
CA THR A 268 -25.30 -24.88 -1.12
C THR A 268 -23.85 -24.38 -1.14
N ASP A 269 -23.64 -23.11 -1.52
CA ASP A 269 -22.33 -22.48 -1.48
C ASP A 269 -21.74 -22.54 -0.08
N TRP A 270 -22.49 -22.09 0.94
CA TRP A 270 -22.04 -22.15 2.35
C TRP A 270 -21.68 -23.58 2.79
N ALA A 271 -22.55 -24.56 2.53
CA ALA A 271 -22.38 -25.93 3.00
C ALA A 271 -21.14 -26.62 2.41
N THR A 272 -20.65 -26.16 1.25
CA THR A 272 -19.42 -26.70 0.62
C THR A 272 -18.14 -26.03 1.10
N THR A 273 -18.23 -25.01 1.97
CA THR A 273 -17.06 -24.24 2.39
C THR A 273 -16.27 -24.89 3.50
N ALA A 274 -15.00 -24.46 3.62
CA ALA A 274 -14.17 -24.78 4.78
C ALA A 274 -14.75 -24.23 6.10
N HIS A 275 -15.61 -23.19 6.05
CA HIS A 275 -16.29 -22.66 7.22
C HIS A 275 -17.33 -23.64 7.74
N ALA A 276 -18.22 -24.15 6.88
CA ALA A 276 -19.18 -25.18 7.28
C ALA A 276 -18.48 -26.46 7.77
N GLN A 277 -17.39 -26.88 7.11
CA GLN A 277 -16.57 -28.01 7.56
C GLN A 277 -15.93 -27.78 8.94
N ALA A 278 -15.66 -26.53 9.30
CA ALA A 278 -15.11 -26.14 10.60
C ALA A 278 -16.18 -25.79 11.65
N GLY A 279 -17.46 -26.07 11.37
CA GLY A 279 -18.55 -25.80 12.32
C GLY A 279 -19.04 -24.34 12.35
N VAL A 280 -18.67 -23.50 11.38
CA VAL A 280 -19.07 -22.09 11.32
C VAL A 280 -20.41 -21.97 10.58
N ASN A 281 -21.45 -21.64 11.35
CA ASN A 281 -22.83 -21.46 10.87
C ASN A 281 -23.15 -19.99 10.53
N CYS A 282 -24.34 -19.73 9.99
CA CYS A 282 -24.75 -18.40 9.54
C CYS A 282 -24.75 -17.37 10.68
N SER A 283 -25.24 -17.76 11.86
CA SER A 283 -25.28 -16.93 13.07
C SER A 283 -23.89 -16.47 13.52
N HIS A 284 -22.84 -17.28 13.31
CA HIS A 284 -21.47 -16.93 13.70
C HIS A 284 -20.95 -15.72 12.92
N CYS A 285 -21.50 -15.45 11.74
CA CYS A 285 -21.11 -14.31 10.91
C CYS A 285 -22.11 -13.15 11.00
N HIS A 286 -23.40 -13.46 10.97
CA HIS A 286 -24.46 -12.47 10.83
C HIS A 286 -25.07 -12.02 12.16
N GLN A 287 -24.90 -12.78 13.24
CA GLN A 287 -25.48 -12.43 14.53
C GLN A 287 -24.47 -11.61 15.35
N VAL A 288 -24.80 -10.34 15.59
CA VAL A 288 -23.97 -9.44 16.39
C VAL A 288 -24.63 -9.21 17.75
N GLY A 289 -23.90 -9.48 18.83
CA GLY A 289 -24.33 -9.21 20.19
C GLY A 289 -23.11 -9.00 21.11
N SER A 290 -23.16 -7.99 21.96
CA SER A 290 -22.18 -7.77 23.02
C SER A 290 -22.58 -8.52 24.29
N GLU A 291 -21.59 -8.94 25.08
CA GLU A 291 -21.82 -9.46 26.44
C GLU A 291 -22.77 -8.52 27.21
N GLY A 292 -23.93 -9.05 27.62
CA GLY A 292 -24.92 -8.31 28.41
C GLY A 292 -26.16 -7.77 27.65
N GLN A 293 -26.24 -7.92 26.32
CA GLN A 293 -27.48 -7.64 25.57
C GLN A 293 -28.34 -8.90 25.39
N LYS A 294 -29.64 -8.79 25.67
CA LYS A 294 -30.59 -9.94 25.75
C LYS A 294 -31.13 -10.47 24.41
N ALA A 295 -30.69 -9.95 23.26
CA ALA A 295 -31.01 -10.55 21.96
C ALA A 295 -29.96 -10.13 20.93
N ALA A 296 -29.25 -11.11 20.36
CA ALA A 296 -28.27 -10.84 19.32
C ALA A 296 -28.99 -10.62 17.97
N ILE A 297 -28.64 -9.54 17.28
CA ILE A 297 -29.36 -8.97 16.12
C ILE A 297 -28.72 -9.49 14.83
N TRP A 298 -29.56 -9.90 13.87
CA TRP A 298 -29.10 -10.29 12.54
C TRP A 298 -28.68 -9.08 11.71
N GLN A 299 -27.50 -9.13 11.11
CA GLN A 299 -26.97 -8.12 10.19
C GLN A 299 -26.65 -8.75 8.85
N ASP A 300 -27.20 -8.20 7.76
CA ASP A 300 -26.93 -8.71 6.41
C ASP A 300 -25.49 -8.40 5.95
N ALA A 301 -24.95 -7.26 6.37
CA ALA A 301 -23.56 -6.89 6.12
C ALA A 301 -22.67 -7.35 7.27
N VAL A 302 -21.68 -8.20 6.96
CA VAL A 302 -20.72 -8.71 7.94
C VAL A 302 -19.53 -7.74 8.04
N ALA A 303 -19.25 -7.30 9.26
CA ALA A 303 -18.12 -6.42 9.55
C ALA A 303 -16.78 -7.16 9.45
N LEU A 304 -15.70 -6.44 9.16
CA LEU A 304 -14.35 -7.02 9.05
C LEU A 304 -13.90 -7.67 10.37
N GLU A 305 -14.33 -7.09 11.49
CA GLU A 305 -14.05 -7.55 12.85
C GLU A 305 -14.54 -8.98 13.09
N THR A 306 -15.63 -9.39 12.43
CA THR A 306 -16.13 -10.77 12.47
C THR A 306 -15.11 -11.73 11.88
N CYS A 307 -14.55 -11.41 10.70
CA CYS A 307 -13.50 -12.20 10.08
C CYS A 307 -12.23 -12.23 10.95
N GLN A 308 -11.90 -11.09 11.56
CA GLN A 308 -10.68 -10.90 12.35
C GLN A 308 -10.61 -11.82 13.58
N GLN A 309 -11.76 -12.24 14.14
CA GLN A 309 -11.82 -13.17 15.28
C GLN A 309 -11.11 -14.51 15.01
N CYS A 310 -11.13 -14.98 13.75
CA CYS A 310 -10.43 -16.21 13.34
C CYS A 310 -9.27 -15.96 12.36
N HIS A 311 -9.28 -14.84 11.63
CA HIS A 311 -8.32 -14.49 10.59
C HIS A 311 -7.49 -13.25 10.94
N GLN A 312 -7.06 -13.14 12.19
CA GLN A 312 -6.40 -11.96 12.74
C GLN A 312 -5.17 -11.50 11.92
N GLN A 313 -4.35 -12.44 11.45
CA GLN A 313 -3.15 -12.13 10.67
C GLN A 313 -3.48 -11.62 9.26
N ALA A 314 -4.47 -12.22 8.60
CA ALA A 314 -4.95 -11.77 7.29
C ALA A 314 -5.63 -10.40 7.38
N ALA A 315 -6.49 -10.19 8.39
CA ALA A 315 -7.14 -8.91 8.64
C ALA A 315 -6.10 -7.79 8.90
N ASN A 316 -5.12 -8.06 9.76
CA ASN A 316 -4.05 -7.09 10.07
C ASN A 316 -3.19 -6.73 8.86
N SER A 317 -2.88 -7.70 8.01
CA SER A 317 -2.10 -7.42 6.78
C SER A 317 -2.93 -6.68 5.73
N PHE A 318 -4.20 -7.06 5.54
CA PHE A 318 -5.11 -6.35 4.63
C PHE A 318 -5.21 -4.85 4.96
N LEU A 319 -5.34 -4.50 6.24
CA LEU A 319 -5.41 -3.11 6.71
C LEU A 319 -4.09 -2.32 6.54
N LYS A 320 -2.97 -3.01 6.30
CA LYS A 320 -1.68 -2.36 5.96
C LYS A 320 -1.58 -2.05 4.47
N GLY A 321 -2.15 -2.90 3.62
CA GLY A 321 -2.15 -2.70 2.18
C GLY A 321 -3.10 -1.62 1.71
N LYS A 322 -2.88 -1.15 0.47
CA LYS A 322 -3.67 -0.11 -0.17
C LYS A 322 -5.16 -0.44 -0.21
N HIS A 323 -5.54 -1.71 -0.37
CA HIS A 323 -6.97 -2.07 -0.42
C HIS A 323 -7.68 -1.88 0.94
N GLY A 324 -6.98 -2.07 2.07
CA GLY A 324 -7.55 -1.89 3.41
C GLY A 324 -7.15 -0.60 4.11
N ARG A 325 -6.23 0.19 3.57
CA ARG A 325 -5.66 1.39 4.22
C ARG A 325 -6.72 2.41 4.63
N LYS A 326 -7.75 2.64 3.79
CA LYS A 326 -8.85 3.56 4.15
C LYS A 326 -9.59 3.10 5.41
N LEU A 327 -9.93 1.81 5.48
CA LEU A 327 -10.61 1.23 6.63
C LEU A 327 -9.75 1.35 7.90
N ALA A 328 -8.44 1.14 7.78
CA ALA A 328 -7.49 1.31 8.88
C ALA A 328 -7.46 2.74 9.44
N SER A 329 -7.77 3.74 8.61
CA SER A 329 -7.88 5.16 8.97
C SER A 329 -9.31 5.59 9.33
N GLY A 330 -10.25 4.64 9.48
CA GLY A 330 -11.65 4.97 9.79
C GLY A 330 -12.42 5.64 8.65
N LEU A 331 -11.89 5.58 7.42
CA LEU A 331 -12.56 6.05 6.21
C LEU A 331 -13.38 4.91 5.58
N PRO A 332 -14.40 5.23 4.77
CA PRO A 332 -15.13 4.23 3.99
C PRO A 332 -14.19 3.38 3.12
N ALA A 333 -14.60 2.13 2.86
CA ALA A 333 -13.89 1.22 1.97
C ALA A 333 -13.57 1.88 0.62
N MET A 334 -12.38 1.61 0.10
CA MET A 334 -11.98 2.12 -1.21
C MET A 334 -12.85 1.51 -2.31
N THR A 335 -13.12 2.28 -3.36
CA THR A 335 -13.71 1.77 -4.60
C THR A 335 -12.76 1.94 -5.79
N PRO A 336 -12.89 1.16 -6.88
CA PRO A 336 -12.09 1.33 -8.09
C PRO A 336 -12.19 2.73 -8.71
N ALA A 337 -13.31 3.46 -8.53
CA ALA A 337 -13.43 4.85 -9.00
C ALA A 337 -12.42 5.81 -8.37
N GLN A 338 -11.87 5.46 -7.20
CA GLN A 338 -10.88 6.26 -6.50
C GLN A 338 -9.45 5.89 -6.90
N ALA A 339 -9.26 4.84 -7.71
CA ALA A 339 -7.93 4.38 -8.10
C ALA A 339 -7.27 5.34 -9.09
N ARG A 340 -5.93 5.41 -9.04
CA ARG A 340 -5.10 6.13 -10.01
C ARG A 340 -4.57 5.24 -11.13
N LEU A 341 -4.96 3.97 -11.15
CA LEU A 341 -4.65 3.02 -12.22
C LEU A 341 -5.89 2.84 -13.11
N PRO A 342 -5.74 2.43 -14.37
CA PRO A 342 -6.86 2.00 -15.20
C PRO A 342 -7.66 0.88 -14.53
N MET A 343 -8.97 1.09 -14.38
CA MET A 343 -9.90 0.14 -13.78
C MET A 343 -11.11 -0.07 -14.70
N HIS A 344 -11.79 -1.21 -14.55
CA HIS A 344 -13.07 -1.43 -15.20
C HIS A 344 -14.15 -0.50 -14.65
N GLN A 345 -14.78 0.27 -15.54
CA GLN A 345 -15.85 1.21 -15.17
C GLN A 345 -17.05 0.51 -14.51
N SER A 346 -17.37 -0.71 -14.92
CA SER A 346 -18.44 -1.53 -14.32
C SER A 346 -18.18 -1.87 -12.86
N ALA A 347 -16.92 -1.85 -12.41
CA ALA A 347 -16.53 -2.11 -11.03
C ALA A 347 -16.38 -0.84 -10.17
N ALA A 348 -16.59 0.36 -10.74
CA ALA A 348 -16.33 1.66 -10.09
C ALA A 348 -16.96 1.83 -8.70
N HIS A 349 -18.10 1.19 -8.44
CA HIS A 349 -18.87 1.27 -7.20
C HIS A 349 -18.57 0.16 -6.19
N GLN A 350 -17.79 -0.86 -6.56
CA GLN A 350 -17.51 -2.00 -5.70
C GLN A 350 -16.63 -1.57 -4.52
N GLN A 351 -16.96 -2.04 -3.33
CA GLN A 351 -16.21 -1.74 -2.11
C GLN A 351 -15.15 -2.80 -1.83
N LEU A 352 -13.92 -2.37 -1.56
CA LEU A 352 -12.82 -3.24 -1.16
C LEU A 352 -12.95 -3.66 0.31
N SER A 353 -13.34 -4.91 0.53
CA SER A 353 -13.43 -5.58 1.84
C SER A 353 -12.91 -7.03 1.71
N CYS A 354 -12.98 -7.83 2.79
CA CYS A 354 -12.66 -9.26 2.71
C CYS A 354 -13.50 -10.01 1.68
N ASN A 355 -14.72 -9.56 1.40
CA ASN A 355 -15.58 -10.14 0.38
C ASN A 355 -15.29 -9.61 -1.03
N ALA A 356 -14.35 -8.70 -1.24
CA ALA A 356 -14.07 -8.21 -2.60
C ALA A 356 -13.39 -9.27 -3.48
N CYS A 357 -12.47 -10.06 -2.90
CA CYS A 357 -11.68 -11.03 -3.64
C CYS A 357 -12.30 -12.44 -3.60
N HIS A 358 -12.62 -12.94 -2.40
CA HIS A 358 -13.25 -14.24 -2.17
C HIS A 358 -14.61 -14.05 -1.52
N GLN A 359 -15.64 -13.82 -2.34
CA GLN A 359 -16.99 -13.50 -1.88
C GLN A 359 -17.61 -14.63 -1.04
N GLY A 360 -18.21 -14.28 0.09
CA GLY A 360 -19.21 -15.12 0.74
C GLY A 360 -20.41 -15.34 -0.19
N HIS A 361 -21.04 -16.52 -0.20
CA HIS A 361 -20.90 -17.60 0.77
C HIS A 361 -20.00 -18.75 0.31
N ARG A 362 -19.30 -18.61 -0.81
CA ARG A 362 -18.44 -19.66 -1.38
C ARG A 362 -16.98 -19.56 -0.94
N PHE A 363 -16.49 -18.34 -0.69
CA PHE A 363 -15.10 -18.04 -0.30
C PHE A 363 -14.07 -18.72 -1.24
N ASP A 364 -14.34 -18.68 -2.55
CA ASP A 364 -13.52 -19.36 -3.55
C ASP A 364 -12.16 -18.69 -3.72
N ARG A 365 -11.12 -19.40 -3.29
CA ARG A 365 -9.72 -18.95 -3.38
C ARG A 365 -9.12 -19.10 -4.77
N GLN A 366 -9.65 -19.98 -5.63
CA GLN A 366 -9.20 -20.09 -7.02
C GLN A 366 -9.68 -18.87 -7.81
N TYR A 367 -10.96 -18.52 -7.70
CA TYR A 367 -11.50 -17.28 -8.27
C TYR A 367 -10.77 -16.02 -7.73
N ALA A 368 -10.51 -15.99 -6.42
CA ALA A 368 -9.80 -14.86 -5.80
C ALA A 368 -8.34 -14.71 -6.26
N ALA A 369 -7.75 -15.76 -6.85
CA ALA A 369 -6.34 -15.77 -7.21
C ALA A 369 -6.05 -14.99 -8.50
N VAL A 370 -7.04 -14.83 -9.39
CA VAL A 370 -6.92 -14.14 -10.69
C VAL A 370 -8.19 -13.34 -11.00
N ASP A 371 -9.32 -14.02 -11.17
CA ASP A 371 -10.55 -13.45 -11.73
C ASP A 371 -11.07 -12.26 -10.91
N ALA A 372 -11.00 -12.35 -9.58
CA ALA A 372 -11.42 -11.25 -8.73
C ALA A 372 -10.56 -9.99 -8.89
N CYS A 373 -9.27 -10.14 -9.20
CA CYS A 373 -8.37 -9.04 -9.49
C CYS A 373 -8.74 -8.40 -10.83
N LEU A 374 -8.87 -9.22 -11.87
CA LEU A 374 -9.19 -8.78 -13.24
C LEU A 374 -10.62 -8.24 -13.38
N LYS A 375 -11.52 -8.53 -12.45
CA LYS A 375 -12.85 -7.89 -12.41
C LYS A 375 -12.77 -6.37 -12.18
N CYS A 376 -11.71 -5.90 -11.51
CA CYS A 376 -11.51 -4.49 -11.19
C CYS A 376 -10.37 -3.87 -12.01
N HIS A 377 -9.23 -4.55 -12.09
CA HIS A 377 -8.02 -4.06 -12.76
C HIS A 377 -8.10 -4.21 -14.27
N ALA A 378 -7.80 -3.13 -14.99
CA ALA A 378 -7.84 -3.06 -16.46
C ALA A 378 -6.61 -2.36 -17.05
N ASP A 379 -5.52 -2.32 -16.29
CA ASP A 379 -4.24 -1.76 -16.72
C ASP A 379 -3.48 -2.74 -17.62
N SER A 380 -2.44 -2.27 -18.32
CA SER A 380 -1.69 -3.12 -19.27
C SER A 380 -1.05 -4.32 -18.59
N HIS A 381 -0.54 -4.17 -17.36
CA HIS A 381 0.08 -5.26 -16.62
C HIS A 381 -0.93 -6.34 -16.24
N SER A 382 -2.09 -5.95 -15.69
CA SER A 382 -3.13 -6.91 -15.30
C SER A 382 -3.74 -7.62 -16.51
N THR A 383 -4.00 -6.90 -17.60
CA THR A 383 -4.58 -7.50 -18.82
C THR A 383 -3.59 -8.39 -19.57
N ALA A 384 -2.30 -8.09 -19.53
CA ALA A 384 -1.24 -8.93 -20.14
C ALA A 384 -1.03 -10.27 -19.42
N TYR A 385 -1.48 -10.43 -18.17
CA TYR A 385 -1.30 -11.66 -17.41
C TYR A 385 -1.82 -12.90 -18.16
N LEU A 386 -2.99 -12.81 -18.80
CA LEU A 386 -3.64 -13.97 -19.45
C LEU A 386 -2.81 -14.57 -20.59
N ASP A 387 -1.96 -13.75 -21.23
CA ASP A 387 -1.08 -14.19 -22.31
C ASP A 387 0.32 -14.60 -21.81
N SER A 388 0.58 -14.50 -20.51
CA SER A 388 1.89 -14.80 -19.93
C SER A 388 2.12 -16.30 -19.70
N PRO A 389 3.38 -16.77 -19.66
CA PRO A 389 3.70 -18.13 -19.23
C PRO A 389 3.21 -18.44 -17.80
N HIS A 390 3.15 -17.44 -16.93
CA HIS A 390 2.63 -17.58 -15.56
C HIS A 390 1.15 -17.98 -15.55
N ALA A 391 0.32 -17.37 -16.40
CA ALA A 391 -1.09 -17.77 -16.52
C ALA A 391 -1.26 -19.20 -17.04
N GLN A 392 -0.37 -19.66 -17.92
CA GLN A 392 -0.37 -21.05 -18.38
C GLN A 392 -0.06 -22.02 -17.23
N LEU A 393 0.90 -21.69 -16.37
CA LEU A 393 1.20 -22.47 -15.16
C LEU A 393 0.00 -22.50 -14.20
N TRP A 394 -0.67 -21.36 -13.99
CA TRP A 394 -1.89 -21.30 -13.17
C TRP A 394 -3.00 -22.19 -13.75
N ALA A 395 -3.26 -22.09 -15.06
CA ALA A 395 -4.25 -22.91 -15.75
C ALA A 395 -3.93 -24.41 -15.65
N ALA A 396 -2.65 -24.79 -15.78
CA ALA A 396 -2.21 -26.17 -15.61
C ALA A 396 -2.45 -26.67 -14.18
N GLU A 397 -2.10 -25.90 -13.14
CA GLU A 397 -2.35 -26.29 -11.75
C GLU A 397 -3.83 -26.48 -11.46
N ILE A 398 -4.69 -25.51 -11.82
CA ILE A 398 -6.13 -25.59 -11.47
C ILE A 398 -6.88 -26.66 -12.26
N SER A 399 -6.37 -27.08 -13.43
CA SER A 399 -6.91 -28.20 -14.20
C SER A 399 -6.37 -29.56 -13.74
N GLY A 400 -5.45 -29.59 -12.76
CA GLY A 400 -4.82 -30.81 -12.27
C GLY A 400 -3.72 -31.38 -13.17
N GLN A 401 -3.31 -30.64 -14.21
CA GLN A 401 -2.21 -31.02 -15.11
C GLN A 401 -0.85 -30.59 -14.55
N GLY A 402 -0.82 -29.53 -13.75
CA GLY A 402 0.36 -29.01 -13.06
C GLY A 402 0.47 -29.55 -11.63
N GLN A 403 1.68 -29.46 -11.07
CA GLN A 403 1.91 -29.81 -9.67
C GLN A 403 1.27 -28.76 -8.74
N VAL A 404 0.76 -29.17 -7.59
CA VAL A 404 0.25 -28.24 -6.56
C VAL A 404 1.35 -27.27 -6.13
N GLY A 405 1.09 -25.97 -6.23
CA GLY A 405 2.00 -24.88 -5.93
C GLY A 405 2.87 -24.41 -7.10
N SER A 406 2.76 -25.02 -8.29
CA SER A 406 3.48 -24.59 -9.50
C SER A 406 2.82 -23.42 -10.23
N GLY A 407 1.54 -23.17 -9.99
CA GLY A 407 0.76 -22.10 -10.58
C GLY A 407 1.14 -20.73 -10.04
N VAL A 408 1.29 -19.77 -10.95
CA VAL A 408 1.61 -18.37 -10.64
C VAL A 408 0.42 -17.50 -11.05
N SER A 409 -0.21 -16.87 -10.07
CA SER A 409 -1.40 -16.04 -10.22
C SER A 409 -1.15 -14.60 -9.77
N CYS A 410 -2.13 -13.71 -10.00
CA CYS A 410 -2.10 -12.35 -9.45
C CYS A 410 -1.87 -12.38 -7.93
N ALA A 411 -2.62 -13.23 -7.23
CA ALA A 411 -2.49 -13.40 -5.79
C ALA A 411 -1.13 -13.99 -5.36
N SER A 412 -0.51 -14.92 -6.11
CA SER A 412 0.80 -15.43 -5.67
C SER A 412 1.91 -14.38 -5.76
N CYS A 413 1.80 -13.41 -6.69
CA CYS A 413 2.78 -12.34 -6.84
C CYS A 413 2.51 -11.18 -5.86
N HIS A 414 1.25 -10.77 -5.71
CA HIS A 414 0.88 -9.60 -4.91
C HIS A 414 0.57 -9.92 -3.45
N LEU A 415 0.18 -11.17 -3.13
CA LEU A 415 -0.13 -11.64 -1.78
C LEU A 415 0.87 -12.75 -1.39
N PRO A 416 2.15 -12.42 -1.18
CA PRO A 416 3.20 -13.43 -1.02
C PRO A 416 2.94 -14.33 0.19
N ARG A 417 3.37 -15.58 0.07
CA ARG A 417 3.27 -16.57 1.14
C ARG A 417 4.50 -16.44 2.04
N LEU A 418 4.29 -15.95 3.25
CA LEU A 418 5.37 -15.67 4.19
C LEU A 418 5.49 -16.79 5.22
N ALA A 419 6.74 -17.12 5.56
CA ALA A 419 7.05 -18.06 6.62
C ALA A 419 7.23 -17.33 7.96
N ASP A 420 6.56 -17.80 9.00
CA ASP A 420 6.79 -17.44 10.41
C ASP A 420 7.07 -18.72 11.20
N GLY A 421 8.36 -18.97 11.47
CA GLY A 421 8.81 -20.24 12.02
C GLY A 421 8.48 -21.42 11.11
N LYS A 422 7.58 -22.32 11.56
CA LYS A 422 7.08 -23.46 10.79
C LYS A 422 5.77 -23.17 10.05
N GLU A 423 5.17 -22.01 10.30
CA GLU A 423 3.89 -21.64 9.70
C GLU A 423 4.10 -20.87 8.41
N VAL A 424 3.30 -21.16 7.40
CA VAL A 424 3.26 -20.45 6.12
C VAL A 424 1.85 -19.89 5.93
N TRP A 425 1.76 -18.58 5.76
CA TRP A 425 0.50 -17.84 5.67
C TRP A 425 0.54 -16.86 4.50
N VAL A 426 -0.64 -16.38 4.08
CA VAL A 426 -0.77 -15.44 2.95
C VAL A 426 -0.80 -14.02 3.48
N ASN A 427 0.15 -13.19 3.04
CA ASN A 427 0.14 -11.77 3.35
C ASN A 427 -0.92 -11.03 2.54
N HIS A 428 -1.91 -10.43 3.20
CA HIS A 428 -3.00 -9.70 2.52
C HIS A 428 -2.66 -8.22 2.24
N ASP A 429 -1.43 -7.78 2.54
CA ASP A 429 -0.90 -6.49 2.10
C ASP A 429 -0.42 -6.60 0.64
N GLN A 430 -1.31 -6.32 -0.32
CA GLN A 430 -1.06 -6.49 -1.76
C GLN A 430 0.09 -5.66 -2.34
N ASN A 431 0.68 -4.76 -1.55
CA ASN A 431 1.80 -3.92 -1.94
C ASN A 431 3.02 -4.08 -1.02
N SER A 432 3.08 -5.12 -0.20
CA SER A 432 4.18 -5.30 0.77
C SER A 432 5.53 -5.53 0.09
N ASN A 433 5.52 -6.21 -1.04
CA ASN A 433 6.71 -6.65 -1.77
C ASN A 433 6.95 -5.85 -3.06
N LEU A 434 6.09 -4.88 -3.37
CA LEU A 434 6.21 -4.09 -4.60
C LEU A 434 7.28 -3.00 -4.49
N ARG A 435 7.67 -2.62 -3.26
CA ARG A 435 8.60 -1.51 -3.02
C ARG A 435 9.49 -1.75 -1.79
N PRO A 436 10.82 -1.76 -1.95
CA PRO A 436 11.50 -1.79 -3.25
C PRO A 436 11.16 -3.08 -4.01
N ASN A 437 11.21 -3.08 -5.35
CA ASN A 437 10.71 -4.20 -6.16
C ASN A 437 11.55 -5.48 -5.97
N GLU A 438 12.80 -5.40 -5.49
CA GLU A 438 13.61 -6.57 -5.16
C GLU A 438 13.09 -7.35 -3.94
N SER A 439 12.21 -6.74 -3.13
CA SER A 439 11.46 -7.50 -2.12
C SER A 439 10.62 -8.60 -2.76
N MET A 440 10.05 -8.35 -3.95
CA MET A 440 9.33 -9.37 -4.72
C MET A 440 10.26 -10.49 -5.19
N ALA A 441 11.50 -10.19 -5.60
CA ALA A 441 12.44 -11.23 -5.99
C ALA A 441 12.58 -12.27 -4.88
N ARG A 442 12.81 -11.79 -3.64
CA ARG A 442 13.00 -12.67 -2.48
C ARG A 442 11.74 -13.43 -2.05
N GLU A 443 10.59 -12.77 -2.07
CA GLU A 443 9.35 -13.33 -1.52
C GLU A 443 8.53 -14.14 -2.54
N VAL A 444 8.84 -14.01 -3.83
CA VAL A 444 8.09 -14.63 -4.92
C VAL A 444 9.02 -15.29 -5.94
N CYS A 445 9.87 -14.52 -6.63
CA CYS A 445 10.55 -15.00 -7.83
C CYS A 445 11.57 -16.11 -7.55
N LEU A 446 12.29 -16.02 -6.42
CA LEU A 446 13.32 -16.99 -6.02
C LEU A 446 12.78 -18.41 -5.70
N HIS A 447 11.47 -18.61 -5.70
CA HIS A 447 10.91 -19.96 -5.61
C HIS A 447 10.99 -20.73 -6.93
N CYS A 448 11.19 -20.03 -8.06
CA CYS A 448 11.18 -20.62 -9.39
C CYS A 448 12.38 -20.18 -10.24
N HIS A 449 12.96 -19.01 -9.98
CA HIS A 449 14.01 -18.41 -10.78
C HIS A 449 15.25 -18.07 -9.97
N SER A 450 16.42 -18.03 -10.63
CA SER A 450 17.63 -17.50 -10.00
C SER A 450 17.49 -16.02 -9.62
N LEU A 451 18.34 -15.59 -8.70
CA LEU A 451 18.39 -14.18 -8.29
C LEU A 451 18.75 -13.25 -9.46
N GLU A 452 19.76 -13.61 -10.24
CA GLU A 452 20.21 -12.81 -11.39
C GLU A 452 19.09 -12.64 -12.42
N TYR A 453 18.39 -13.72 -12.79
CA TYR A 453 17.25 -13.66 -13.70
C TYR A 453 16.12 -12.76 -13.15
N SER A 454 15.79 -12.92 -11.87
CA SER A 454 14.73 -12.16 -11.21
C SER A 454 15.05 -10.67 -11.16
N LEU A 455 16.25 -10.29 -10.74
CA LEU A 455 16.67 -8.88 -10.67
C LEU A 455 16.76 -8.25 -12.07
N SER A 456 17.24 -9.00 -13.06
CA SER A 456 17.28 -8.56 -14.46
C SER A 456 15.88 -8.26 -15.00
N SER A 457 14.93 -9.16 -14.73
CA SER A 457 13.53 -8.98 -15.13
C SER A 457 12.88 -7.78 -14.44
N LEU A 458 13.23 -7.52 -13.18
CA LEU A 458 12.72 -6.38 -12.40
C LEU A 458 13.34 -5.03 -12.81
N ALA A 459 14.56 -5.04 -13.35
CA ALA A 459 15.26 -3.83 -13.82
C ALA A 459 14.79 -3.36 -15.20
N GLU A 460 14.22 -4.26 -16.00
CA GLU A 460 13.73 -3.96 -17.34
C GLU A 460 12.35 -3.27 -17.31
N THR A 461 12.27 -2.09 -17.91
CA THR A 461 11.08 -1.22 -17.83
C THR A 461 9.83 -1.82 -18.45
N ASP A 462 9.99 -2.66 -19.46
CA ASP A 462 8.90 -3.23 -20.25
C ASP A 462 8.41 -4.57 -19.70
N SER A 463 9.14 -5.16 -18.74
CA SER A 463 8.78 -6.41 -18.09
C SER A 463 7.52 -6.27 -17.24
N VAL A 464 7.36 -5.18 -16.48
CA VAL A 464 6.17 -4.99 -15.64
C VAL A 464 4.90 -4.83 -16.50
N PRO A 465 4.82 -3.92 -17.49
CA PRO A 465 3.63 -3.78 -18.33
C PRO A 465 3.22 -5.04 -19.10
N SER A 466 4.18 -5.93 -19.41
CA SER A 466 3.93 -7.20 -20.09
C SER A 466 3.72 -8.38 -19.14
N CYS A 467 3.58 -8.13 -17.83
CA CYS A 467 3.43 -9.15 -16.79
C CYS A 467 4.56 -10.21 -16.80
N PHE A 468 5.78 -9.76 -17.08
CA PHE A 468 6.98 -10.60 -17.16
C PHE A 468 6.84 -11.76 -18.17
N ALA A 469 6.16 -11.51 -19.29
CA ALA A 469 5.90 -12.54 -20.30
C ALA A 469 7.16 -13.01 -21.05
N ASN A 470 8.21 -12.19 -21.08
CA ASN A 470 9.45 -12.47 -21.80
C ASN A 470 10.64 -12.57 -20.84
N PRO A 471 11.67 -13.37 -21.20
CA PRO A 471 12.95 -13.33 -20.51
C PRO A 471 13.58 -11.94 -20.56
N PRO A 472 14.40 -11.57 -19.55
CA PRO A 472 15.07 -10.28 -19.55
C PRO A 472 16.05 -10.16 -20.72
N SER A 473 16.03 -9.02 -21.40
CA SER A 473 16.88 -8.76 -22.57
C SER A 473 18.36 -8.50 -22.21
N ALA A 474 18.61 -8.06 -20.97
CA ALA A 474 19.93 -7.80 -20.43
C ALA A 474 20.05 -8.38 -19.02
N ARG A 475 21.29 -8.67 -18.58
CA ARG A 475 21.58 -9.13 -17.22
C ARG A 475 22.08 -7.99 -16.35
N VAL A 476 21.60 -7.92 -15.11
CA VAL A 476 22.20 -7.07 -14.09
C VAL A 476 23.55 -7.65 -13.67
N GLU A 477 24.55 -6.80 -13.51
CA GLU A 477 25.92 -7.24 -13.24
C GLU A 477 26.19 -7.51 -11.75
N SER A 478 25.25 -7.19 -10.85
CA SER A 478 25.48 -7.18 -9.39
C SER A 478 25.90 -8.53 -8.81
N VAL A 479 25.33 -9.63 -9.32
CA VAL A 479 25.68 -10.99 -8.89
C VAL A 479 27.12 -11.32 -9.29
N GLN A 480 27.50 -11.01 -10.54
CA GLN A 480 28.87 -11.16 -11.03
C GLN A 480 29.86 -10.26 -10.27
N MET A 481 29.52 -9.00 -10.02
CA MET A 481 30.36 -8.07 -9.26
C MET A 481 30.63 -8.56 -7.84
N ALA A 482 29.60 -9.10 -7.16
CA ALA A 482 29.77 -9.68 -5.83
C ALA A 482 30.71 -10.88 -5.87
N ARG A 483 30.55 -11.77 -6.85
CA ARG A 483 31.43 -12.92 -7.06
C ARG A 483 32.89 -12.50 -7.21
N ASP A 484 33.16 -11.58 -8.12
CA ASP A 484 34.51 -11.11 -8.42
C ASP A 484 35.17 -10.49 -7.18
N TRP A 485 34.40 -9.72 -6.40
CA TRP A 485 34.86 -9.14 -5.14
C TRP A 485 35.31 -10.21 -4.13
N PHE A 486 34.51 -11.25 -3.91
CA PHE A 486 34.86 -12.32 -2.96
C PHE A 486 36.07 -13.13 -3.45
N VAL A 487 36.15 -13.42 -4.75
CA VAL A 487 37.30 -14.09 -5.36
C VAL A 487 38.57 -13.28 -5.14
N GLU A 488 38.54 -11.98 -5.41
CA GLU A 488 39.70 -11.10 -5.22
C GLU A 488 40.14 -11.06 -3.75
N LYS A 489 39.21 -10.91 -2.81
CA LYS A 489 39.53 -10.90 -1.37
C LYS A 489 40.15 -12.20 -0.89
N GLU A 490 39.67 -13.35 -1.38
CA GLU A 490 40.25 -14.64 -1.04
C GLU A 490 41.67 -14.78 -1.60
N GLN A 491 41.92 -14.32 -2.84
CA GLN A 491 43.26 -14.30 -3.42
C GLN A 491 44.22 -13.38 -2.64
N GLN A 492 43.77 -12.19 -2.24
CA GLN A 492 44.55 -11.26 -1.41
C GLN A 492 44.91 -11.89 -0.05
N ARG A 493 43.96 -12.57 0.60
CA ARG A 493 44.19 -13.29 1.87
C ARG A 493 45.22 -14.41 1.71
N ARG A 494 45.13 -15.19 0.63
CA ARG A 494 46.10 -16.25 0.30
C ARG A 494 47.51 -15.70 0.07
N ARG A 495 47.65 -14.60 -0.67
CA ARG A 495 48.94 -13.92 -0.90
C ARG A 495 49.56 -13.44 0.42
N ARG A 496 48.77 -12.80 1.29
CA ARG A 496 49.24 -12.35 2.62
C ARG A 496 49.73 -13.52 3.48
N ARG A 497 48.99 -14.64 3.50
CA ARG A 497 49.40 -15.86 4.23
C ARG A 497 50.72 -16.44 3.70
N LYS A 498 50.91 -16.48 2.37
CA LYS A 498 52.15 -16.98 1.73
C LYS A 498 53.36 -16.06 1.92
N GLY A 499 53.15 -14.75 2.07
CA GLY A 499 54.24 -13.79 2.34
C GLY A 499 54.57 -13.60 3.82
N SER A 500 53.84 -14.26 4.72
CA SER A 500 54.08 -14.26 6.18
C SER A 500 54.72 -15.58 6.66
N GLN A 501 54.90 -16.55 5.74
CA GLN A 501 55.73 -17.74 5.89
C GLN A 501 57.05 -17.48 5.18
#